data_AF-A9LRT4-F1
#
_entry.id   AF-A9LRT4-F1
#
_cell.length_a   1.000
_cell.length_b   1.000
_cell.length_c   1.000
_cell.angle_alpha   90.00
_cell.angle_beta   90.00
_cell.angle_gamma   90.00
#
_symmetry.space_group_name_H-M   'P 1'
#
loop_
_entity.id
_entity.type
_entity.pdbx_description
1 polymer ?
#
loop_
_entity_poly.entity_id
_entity_poly.type
_entity_poly.pdbx_seq_one_letter_code
_entity_poly.pdbx_strand_id
1 'polypeptide(L)'
;LDFGLARTAGTSFMMTPYVVTRYYRAPEVILGMGYKENVDIWSVGCIMGEMIKGGVLFPGTDHIDQWNKVIEQLGTPCPEFMKKLQPTVRTYVENRPKYAGYSFEKLFPDVLF
;
A
#
# COMPACT_ATOMS: atom_id res chain seq x y z
N LEU A 1 -10.42 2.67 18.70
CA LEU A 1 -11.00 2.34 17.37
C LEU A 1 -11.05 3.63 16.58
N ASP A 2 -10.13 3.78 15.62
CA ASP A 2 -10.04 4.95 14.75
C ASP A 2 -10.56 4.55 13.37
N PHE A 3 -11.43 5.38 12.79
CA PHE A 3 -12.13 5.12 11.53
C PHE A 3 -11.39 5.69 10.31
N GLY A 4 -10.08 5.92 10.40
CA GLY A 4 -9.20 6.13 9.25
C GLY A 4 -9.73 7.10 8.18
N LEU A 5 -9.38 8.38 8.28
CA LEU A 5 -9.60 9.40 7.22
C LEU A 5 -11.05 9.61 6.76
N ALA A 6 -12.06 9.40 7.58
CA ALA A 6 -13.35 10.07 7.40
C ALA A 6 -13.19 11.58 7.66
N ARG A 7 -12.67 12.34 6.69
CA ARG A 7 -12.59 13.81 6.77
C ARG A 7 -13.69 14.44 5.93
N THR A 8 -14.59 15.15 6.61
CA THR A 8 -15.50 16.13 6.02
C THR A 8 -14.68 17.14 5.20
N ALA A 9 -15.16 17.50 4.02
CA ALA A 9 -14.48 18.25 2.96
C ALA A 9 -14.10 19.73 3.28
N GLY A 10 -13.75 20.05 4.52
CA GLY A 10 -13.36 21.39 4.91
C GLY A 10 -12.77 21.38 6.30
N THR A 11 -11.46 21.33 6.40
CA THR A 11 -10.65 21.99 7.44
C THR A 11 -9.19 21.61 7.23
N SER A 12 -8.48 22.51 6.55
CA SER A 12 -7.05 22.67 6.70
C SER A 12 -6.75 22.94 8.17
N PHE A 13 -6.20 21.99 8.92
CA PHE A 13 -5.47 22.36 10.14
C PHE A 13 -4.45 21.31 10.55
N MET A 14 -3.29 21.86 10.86
CA MET A 14 -2.09 21.24 11.37
C MET A 14 -2.41 20.50 12.67
N MET A 15 -2.14 19.20 12.68
CA MET A 15 -1.84 18.46 13.89
C MET A 15 -0.52 17.74 13.62
N THR A 16 0.38 17.76 14.60
CA THR A 16 1.67 17.08 14.61
C THR A 16 1.66 15.76 13.82
N PRO A 17 2.69 15.43 13.01
CA PRO A 17 2.70 14.22 12.18
C PRO A 17 2.91 12.95 13.03
N TYR A 18 2.03 12.71 14.00
CA TYR A 18 1.90 11.44 14.68
C TYR A 18 1.02 10.54 13.81
N VAL A 19 1.69 10.00 12.78
CA VAL A 19 1.53 8.64 12.29
C VAL A 19 0.08 8.15 12.15
N VAL A 20 -0.64 8.63 11.13
CA VAL A 20 -1.57 7.74 10.45
C VAL A 20 -0.68 6.75 9.71
N THR A 21 -0.59 5.51 10.20
CA THR A 21 0.42 4.55 9.76
C THR A 21 0.28 4.26 8.26
N ARG A 22 1.13 4.92 7.46
CA ARG A 22 1.13 4.87 5.98
C ARG A 22 1.27 3.44 5.45
N TYR A 23 1.82 2.55 6.27
CA TYR A 23 2.13 1.16 5.96
C TYR A 23 0.91 0.32 5.57
N TYR A 24 -0.28 0.70 6.03
CA TYR A 24 -1.52 -0.05 5.75
C TYR A 24 -2.35 0.54 4.60
N ARG A 25 -1.88 1.60 3.92
CA ARG A 25 -2.63 2.22 2.82
C ARG A 25 -2.58 1.36 1.56
N ALA A 26 -3.74 1.20 0.92
CA ALA A 26 -3.85 0.46 -0.33
C ALA A 26 -3.15 1.15 -1.51
N PRO A 27 -2.73 0.40 -2.53
CA PRO A 27 -2.17 0.92 -3.77
C PRO A 27 -2.99 2.05 -4.39
N GLU A 28 -4.31 1.91 -4.45
CA GLU A 28 -5.21 2.91 -4.99
C GLU A 28 -5.16 4.23 -4.20
N VAL A 29 -4.99 4.18 -2.88
CA VAL A 29 -4.86 5.37 -2.03
C VAL A 29 -3.48 5.99 -2.19
N ILE A 30 -2.43 5.18 -2.31
CA ILE A 30 -1.05 5.65 -2.52
C ILE A 30 -0.92 6.33 -3.89
N LEU A 31 -1.56 5.79 -4.92
CA LEU A 31 -1.49 6.24 -6.30
C LEU A 31 -2.58 7.25 -6.69
N GLY A 32 -3.46 7.63 -5.75
CA GLY A 32 -4.51 8.62 -5.98
C GLY A 32 -5.59 8.17 -6.98
N MET A 33 -5.88 6.87 -7.02
CA MET A 33 -6.98 6.30 -7.80
C MET A 33 -8.32 6.48 -7.06
N GLY A 34 -9.43 6.33 -7.78
CA GLY A 34 -10.75 6.26 -7.14
C GLY A 34 -10.82 5.06 -6.19
N TYR A 35 -11.08 5.31 -4.91
CA TYR A 35 -11.19 4.28 -3.88
C TYR A 35 -12.63 3.74 -3.81
N LYS A 36 -12.75 2.48 -3.39
CA LYS A 36 -14.02 1.80 -3.09
C LYS A 36 -13.90 1.19 -1.69
N GLU A 37 -15.01 0.66 -1.16
CA GLU A 37 -15.08 0.02 0.16
C GLU A 37 -14.11 -1.17 0.34
N ASN A 38 -13.60 -1.75 -0.75
CA ASN A 38 -12.63 -2.85 -0.70
C ASN A 38 -11.22 -2.43 -0.25
N VAL A 39 -10.94 -1.13 -0.12
CA VAL A 39 -9.66 -0.59 0.34
C VAL A 39 -9.29 -1.11 1.75
N ASP A 40 -10.31 -1.43 2.56
CA ASP A 40 -10.13 -1.91 3.93
C ASP A 40 -9.54 -3.33 3.98
N ILE A 41 -9.82 -4.17 2.97
CA ILE A 41 -9.27 -5.53 2.88
C ILE A 41 -7.75 -5.50 2.73
N TRP A 42 -7.20 -4.50 2.04
CA TRP A 42 -5.75 -4.32 1.95
C TRP A 42 -5.14 -4.05 3.32
N SER A 43 -5.75 -3.14 4.09
CA SER A 43 -5.30 -2.79 5.43
C SER A 43 -5.32 -4.02 6.35
N VAL A 44 -6.39 -4.81 6.31
CA VAL A 44 -6.52 -6.07 7.05
C VAL A 44 -5.43 -7.06 6.66
N GLY A 45 -5.14 -7.22 5.36
CA GLY A 45 -4.07 -8.11 4.88
C GLY A 45 -2.69 -7.69 5.38
N CYS A 46 -2.41 -6.39 5.42
CA CYS A 46 -1.16 -5.88 5.95
C CYS A 46 -1.02 -6.13 7.46
N ILE A 47 -2.10 -5.92 8.24
CA ILE A 47 -2.12 -6.21 9.68
C ILE A 47 -1.95 -7.70 9.94
N MET A 48 -2.65 -8.55 9.18
CA MET A 48 -2.53 -10.00 9.29
C MET A 48 -1.09 -10.47 8.98
N GLY A 49 -0.50 -9.96 7.91
CA GLY A 49 0.89 -10.27 7.56
C GLY A 49 1.89 -9.79 8.62
N GLU A 50 1.64 -8.63 9.22
CA GLU A 50 2.45 -8.11 10.32
C GLU A 50 2.35 -8.97 11.59
N MET A 51 1.16 -9.47 11.93
CA MET A 51 0.97 -10.40 13.04
C MET A 51 1.73 -11.71 12.83
N ILE A 52 1.72 -12.26 11.61
CA ILE A 52 2.43 -13.51 11.27
C ILE A 52 3.95 -13.30 11.28
N LYS A 53 4.44 -12.19 10.72
CA LYS A 53 5.88 -11.92 10.56
C LYS A 53 6.51 -11.28 11.80
N GLY A 54 5.71 -10.76 12.73
CA GLY A 54 6.16 -9.99 13.88
C GLY A 54 6.70 -8.59 13.53
N GLY A 55 6.37 -8.07 12.34
CA GLY A 55 6.87 -6.78 11.86
C GLY A 55 6.16 -6.28 10.61
N VAL A 56 6.20 -4.95 10.42
CA VAL A 56 5.50 -4.24 9.35
C VAL A 56 5.80 -4.84 7.97
N LEU A 57 4.74 -5.17 7.23
CA LEU A 57 4.85 -5.82 5.91
C LEU A 57 5.48 -4.88 4.86
N PHE A 58 5.06 -3.61 4.85
CA PHE A 58 5.52 -2.60 3.87
C PHE A 58 5.97 -1.32 4.59
N PRO A 59 7.21 -1.26 5.11
CA PRO A 59 7.72 -0.09 5.82
C PRO A 59 8.22 0.97 4.83
N GLY A 60 7.33 1.85 4.36
CA GLY A 60 7.65 2.95 3.44
C GLY A 60 7.81 4.31 4.13
N THR A 61 8.94 4.97 3.89
CA THR A 61 9.25 6.30 4.44
C THR A 61 8.35 7.41 3.86
N ASP A 62 7.99 7.31 2.58
CA ASP A 62 7.05 8.20 1.87
C ASP A 62 6.11 7.41 0.94
N HIS A 63 5.30 8.09 0.12
CA HIS A 63 4.36 7.43 -0.81
C HIS A 63 5.07 6.63 -1.92
N ILE A 64 6.24 7.11 -2.35
CA ILE A 64 7.04 6.54 -3.43
C ILE A 64 7.74 5.28 -2.94
N ASP A 65 8.37 5.36 -1.77
CA ASP A 65 9.00 4.24 -1.08
C ASP A 65 7.97 3.18 -0.66
N GLN A 66 6.81 3.60 -0.15
CA GLN A 66 5.71 2.69 0.16
C GLN A 66 5.30 1.87 -1.08
N TRP A 67 5.14 2.53 -2.22
CA TRP A 67 4.83 1.85 -3.48
C TRP A 67 5.94 0.88 -3.90
N ASN A 68 7.21 1.29 -3.78
CA ASN A 68 8.36 0.43 -4.10
C ASN A 68 8.37 -0.84 -3.23
N LYS A 69 8.15 -0.71 -1.91
CA LYS A 69 8.08 -1.86 -0.99
C LYS A 69 6.96 -2.84 -1.34
N VAL A 70 5.84 -2.33 -1.84
CA VAL A 70 4.71 -3.15 -2.29
C VAL A 70 5.08 -3.93 -3.54
N ILE A 71 5.60 -3.28 -4.59
CA ILE A 71 5.93 -3.96 -5.86
C ILE A 71 7.13 -4.88 -5.73
N GLU A 72 8.09 -4.58 -4.86
CA GLU A 72 9.24 -5.44 -4.59
C GLU A 72 8.80 -6.81 -4.03
N GLN A 73 7.74 -6.82 -3.22
CA GLN A 73 7.24 -8.03 -2.57
C GLN A 73 6.13 -8.72 -3.34
N LEU A 74 5.15 -7.97 -3.87
CA LEU A 74 3.98 -8.53 -4.56
C LEU A 74 4.14 -8.59 -6.08
N GLY A 75 5.16 -7.93 -6.62
CA GLY A 75 5.41 -7.84 -8.06
C GLY A 75 4.82 -6.58 -8.70
N THR A 76 5.22 -6.34 -9.94
CA THR A 76 4.70 -5.23 -10.75
C THR A 76 3.25 -5.50 -11.15
N PRO A 77 2.33 -4.52 -10.98
CA PRO A 77 0.92 -4.72 -11.30
C PRO A 77 0.69 -4.98 -12.78
N CYS A 78 -0.45 -5.60 -13.10
CA CYS A 78 -0.81 -5.92 -14.48
C CYS A 78 -1.05 -4.66 -15.33
N PRO A 79 -0.92 -4.75 -16.67
CA PRO A 79 -1.18 -3.63 -17.56
C PRO A 79 -2.58 -3.02 -17.45
N GLU A 80 -3.59 -3.83 -17.10
CA GLU A 80 -4.96 -3.35 -16.90
C GLU A 80 -5.11 -2.45 -15.66
N PHE A 81 -4.36 -2.75 -14.60
CA PHE A 81 -4.28 -1.87 -13.43
C PHE A 81 -3.59 -0.56 -13.80
N MET A 82 -2.47 -0.63 -14.51
CA MET A 82 -1.72 0.56 -14.93
C MET A 82 -2.53 1.49 -15.84
N LYS A 83 -3.43 0.95 -16.67
CA LYS A 83 -4.36 1.74 -17.50
C LYS A 83 -5.33 2.60 -16.70
N LYS A 84 -5.64 2.22 -15.44
CA LYS A 84 -6.56 2.96 -14.55
C LYS A 84 -5.87 4.11 -13.81
N LEU A 85 -4.55 4.21 -13.89
CA LEU A 85 -3.76 5.26 -13.24
C LEU A 85 -3.85 6.58 -14.01
N GLN A 86 -3.70 7.69 -13.28
CA GLN A 86 -3.52 8.99 -13.91
C GLN A 86 -2.24 9.00 -14.78
N PRO A 87 -2.19 9.75 -15.90
CA PRO A 87 -1.08 9.70 -16.84
C PRO A 87 0.30 9.91 -16.20
N THR A 88 0.42 10.86 -15.28
CA THR A 88 1.67 11.16 -14.56
C THR A 88 2.12 10.01 -13.67
N VAL A 89 1.21 9.43 -12.90
CA VAL A 89 1.47 8.29 -12.01
C VAL A 89 1.76 7.03 -12.83
N ARG A 90 1.04 6.83 -13.94
CA ARG A 90 1.24 5.71 -14.85
C ARG A 90 2.65 5.69 -15.41
N THR A 91 3.12 6.80 -15.97
CA THR A 91 4.49 6.90 -16.49
C THR A 91 5.52 6.64 -15.39
N TYR A 92 5.28 7.12 -14.17
CA TYR A 92 6.13 6.85 -13.04
C TYR A 92 6.18 5.34 -12.70
N VAL A 93 5.04 4.65 -12.64
CA VAL A 93 4.97 3.21 -12.34
C VAL A 93 5.57 2.36 -13.47
N GLU A 94 5.31 2.71 -14.74
CA GLU A 94 5.84 1.98 -15.91
C GLU A 94 7.37 2.10 -16.04
N ASN A 95 7.96 3.20 -15.55
CA ASN A 95 9.41 3.42 -15.52
C ASN A 95 10.13 2.72 -14.35
N ARG A 96 9.41 2.05 -13.45
CA ARG A 96 10.04 1.30 -12.34
C ARG A 96 10.56 -0.06 -12.80
N PRO A 97 11.59 -0.61 -12.12
CA PRO A 97 12.04 -1.97 -12.37
C PRO A 97 10.88 -2.95 -12.25
N LYS A 98 10.85 -3.95 -13.13
CA LYS A 98 9.85 -5.00 -13.09
C LYS A 98 10.23 -6.03 -12.04
N TYR A 99 9.31 -6.32 -11.13
CA TYR A 99 9.46 -7.33 -10.10
C TYR A 99 8.48 -8.47 -10.35
N ALA A 100 8.94 -9.71 -10.22
CA ALA A 100 8.08 -10.89 -10.31
C ALA A 100 7.20 -11.07 -9.06
N GLY A 101 7.58 -10.45 -7.94
CA GLY A 101 6.98 -10.71 -6.63
C GLY A 101 7.50 -12.01 -6.02
N TYR A 102 7.26 -12.17 -4.73
CA TYR A 102 7.51 -13.41 -4.00
C TYR A 102 6.21 -14.21 -3.89
N SER A 103 6.32 -15.54 -3.90
CA SER A 103 5.19 -16.41 -3.56
C SER A 103 4.76 -16.18 -2.12
N PHE A 104 3.49 -16.47 -1.82
CA PHE A 104 2.97 -16.31 -0.45
C PHE A 104 3.74 -17.18 0.55
N GLU A 105 4.11 -18.41 0.17
CA GLU A 105 4.95 -19.32 0.96
C GLU A 105 6.33 -18.73 1.28
N LYS A 106 6.88 -17.93 0.36
CA LYS A 106 8.16 -17.25 0.59
C LYS A 106 8.01 -16.02 1.47
N LEU A 107 6.87 -15.32 1.40
CA LEU A 107 6.57 -14.17 2.25
C LEU A 107 6.21 -14.60 3.68
N PHE A 108 5.50 -15.72 3.82
CA PHE A 108 4.98 -16.28 5.06
C PHE A 108 5.33 -17.78 5.14
N PRO A 109 6.60 -18.11 5.41
CA PRO A 109 7.04 -19.51 5.51
C PRO A 109 6.42 -20.22 6.71
N ASP A 110 6.24 -21.54 6.60
CA ASP A 110 5.59 -22.39 7.62
C ASP A 110 6.24 -22.29 9.00
N VAL A 111 7.53 -21.93 9.08
CA VAL A 111 8.26 -21.73 10.35
C VAL A 111 7.71 -20.58 11.20
N LEU A 112 6.86 -19.72 10.63
CA LEU A 112 6.20 -18.61 11.34
C LEU A 112 4.90 -19.04 12.04
N PHE A 113 4.46 -20.29 11.88
CA PHE A 113 3.27 -20.87 12.51
C PHE A 113 3.65 -21.98 13.50
#